data_AF-K7L9K5-F1
#
_entry.id   AF-K7L9K5-F1
#
_cell.length_a   1.000
_cell.length_b   1.000
_cell.length_c   1.000
_cell.angle_alpha   90.00
_cell.angle_beta   90.00
_cell.angle_gamma   90.00
#
_symmetry.space_group_name_H-M   'P 1'
#
loop_
_entity.id
_entity.type
_entity.pdbx_description
1 polymer ?
#
loop_
_entity_poly.entity_id
_entity_poly.type
_entity_poly.pdbx_seq_one_letter_code
_entity_poly.pdbx_strand_id
1 'polypeptide(L)' 'MGCKDMAKVKWGRRRRRRRRQEGVERRMKKLQRLVPGGAGMNPDRLFLKTAEHILQLRLQLNVLQALSKIFNA' A
#
# COMPACT_ATOMS: atom_id res chain seq x y z
N MET A 1 -14.18 -36.35 -13.91
CA MET A 1 -14.27 -35.26 -12.90
C MET A 1 -15.73 -35.08 -12.56
N GLY A 2 -16.15 -35.45 -11.35
CA GLY A 2 -17.57 -35.45 -10.98
C GLY A 2 -18.08 -34.06 -10.59
N CYS A 3 -19.40 -33.87 -10.55
CA CYS A 3 -20.02 -32.61 -10.10
C CYS A 3 -19.52 -32.16 -8.71
N LYS A 4 -19.22 -33.11 -7.80
CA LYS A 4 -18.62 -32.83 -6.48
C LYS A 4 -17.23 -32.19 -6.58
N ASP A 5 -16.40 -32.59 -7.55
CA ASP A 5 -15.05 -32.04 -7.75
C ASP A 5 -15.11 -30.59 -8.24
N MET A 6 -16.02 -30.31 -9.17
CA MET A 6 -16.22 -28.95 -9.70
C MET A 6 -16.67 -27.98 -8.61
N ALA A 7 -17.58 -28.41 -7.74
CA ALA A 7 -18.00 -27.62 -6.58
C ALA A 7 -16.80 -27.26 -5.68
N LYS A 8 -16.00 -28.25 -5.29
CA LYS A 8 -14.80 -28.05 -4.45
C LYS A 8 -13.82 -27.05 -5.08
N VAL A 9 -13.55 -27.16 -6.38
CA VAL A 9 -12.69 -26.23 -7.12
C VAL A 9 -13.26 -24.81 -7.11
N LYS A 10 -14.57 -24.65 -7.36
CA LYS A 10 -15.25 -23.34 -7.34
C LYS A 10 -15.15 -22.68 -5.96
N TRP A 11 -15.37 -23.43 -4.88
CA TRP A 11 -15.22 -22.94 -3.50
C TRP A 11 -13.78 -22.52 -3.20
N GLY A 12 -12.80 -23.32 -3.64
CA GLY A 12 -11.38 -22.98 -3.49
C GLY A 12 -11.00 -21.68 -4.19
N ARG A 13 -11.47 -21.47 -5.42
CA ARG A 13 -11.28 -20.23 -6.18
C ARG A 13 -11.92 -19.02 -5.48
N ARG A 14 -13.16 -19.17 -4.98
CA ARG A 14 -13.87 -18.12 -4.25
C ARG A 14 -13.12 -17.73 -2.97
N ARG A 15 -12.65 -18.71 -2.20
CA ARG A 15 -11.85 -18.48 -0.97
C ARG A 15 -10.54 -17.76 -1.29
N ARG A 16 -9.85 -18.14 -2.35
CA ARG A 16 -8.61 -17.48 -2.79
C ARG A 16 -8.86 -16.02 -3.20
N ARG A 17 -9.94 -15.75 -3.95
CA ARG A 17 -10.32 -14.38 -4.34
C ARG A 17 -10.61 -13.52 -3.11
N ARG A 18 -11.38 -14.04 -2.15
CA ARG A 18 -11.69 -13.35 -0.90
C ARG A 18 -10.41 -13.01 -0.11
N ARG A 19 -9.49 -13.96 0.05
CA ARG A 19 -8.20 -13.71 0.72
C ARG A 19 -7.36 -12.62 0.04
N ARG A 20 -7.34 -12.59 -1.30
CA ARG A 20 -6.64 -11.55 -2.05
C ARG A 20 -7.26 -10.17 -1.80
N GLN A 21 -8.59 -10.08 -1.86
CA GLN A 21 -9.30 -8.83 -1.59
C GLN A 21 -9.06 -8.33 -0.17
N GLU A 22 -9.21 -9.20 0.84
CA GLU A 22 -8.89 -8.87 2.24
C GLU A 22 -7.42 -8.41 2.41
N GLY A 23 -6.50 -9.02 1.66
CA GLY A 23 -5.09 -8.63 1.65
C GLY A 23 -4.86 -7.23 1.07
N VAL A 24 -5.54 -6.89 -0.02
CA VAL A 24 -5.49 -5.54 -0.62
C VAL A 24 -6.09 -4.52 0.33
N GLU A 25 -7.24 -4.80 0.93
CA GLU A 25 -7.89 -3.89 1.90
C GLU A 25 -6.99 -3.61 3.11
N ARG A 26 -6.29 -4.62 3.65
CA ARG A 26 -5.31 -4.42 4.74
C ARG A 26 -4.14 -3.53 4.31
N ARG A 27 -3.62 -3.73 3.11
CA ARG A 27 -2.51 -2.91 2.57
C ARG A 27 -2.96 -1.47 2.33
N MET A 28 -4.17 -1.27 1.81
CA MET A 28 -4.78 0.06 1.65
C MET A 28 -4.93 0.75 3.00
N LYS A 29 -5.52 0.08 4.00
CA LYS A 29 -5.65 0.65 5.36
C LYS A 29 -4.29 1.00 5.99
N LYS A 30 -3.26 0.17 5.77
CA LYS A 30 -1.90 0.48 6.24
C LYS A 30 -1.34 1.72 5.53
N LEU A 31 -1.50 1.81 4.22
CA LEU A 31 -1.03 2.95 3.44
C LEU A 31 -1.74 4.25 3.84
N GLN A 32 -3.07 4.21 4.04
CA GLN A 32 -3.85 5.36 4.53
C GLN A 32 -3.38 5.89 5.89
N ARG A 33 -2.79 5.03 6.75
CA ARG A 33 -2.21 5.43 8.04
C ARG A 33 -0.82 6.04 7.92
N LEU A 34 -0.06 5.66 6.88
CA LEU A 34 1.30 6.15 6.65
C LEU A 34 1.33 7.49 5.91
N VAL A 35 0.33 7.74 5.06
CA VAL A 35 0.26 8.95 4.24
C VAL A 35 -0.52 10.04 4.99
N PRO A 36 0.06 11.25 5.18
CA PRO A 36 -0.65 12.37 5.78
C PRO A 36 -1.93 12.71 5.01
N GLY A 37 -3.04 12.81 5.74
CA GLY A 37 -4.37 13.03 5.18
C GLY A 37 -4.96 11.80 4.46
N GLY A 38 -4.29 10.64 4.46
CA GLY A 38 -4.69 9.46 3.69
C GLY A 38 -5.96 8.75 4.16
N ALA A 39 -6.47 9.06 5.34
CA ALA A 39 -7.64 8.41 5.91
C ALA A 39 -8.87 8.51 4.99
N GLY A 40 -9.47 7.37 4.64
CA GLY A 40 -10.68 7.34 3.82
C GLY A 40 -10.48 7.69 2.34
N MET A 41 -9.26 8.01 1.88
CA MET A 41 -9.00 8.25 0.46
C MET A 41 -9.25 6.98 -0.38
N ASN A 42 -9.81 7.16 -1.57
CA ASN A 42 -9.87 6.09 -2.55
C ASN A 42 -8.45 5.70 -3.04
N PRO A 43 -8.26 4.48 -3.57
CA PRO A 43 -6.94 3.99 -3.95
C PRO A 43 -6.19 4.91 -4.92
N ASP A 44 -6.87 5.43 -5.95
CA ASP A 44 -6.22 6.23 -7.01
C ASP A 44 -5.62 7.52 -6.45
N ARG A 45 -6.37 8.26 -5.63
CA ARG A 45 -5.86 9.48 -4.97
C ARG A 45 -4.83 9.14 -3.90
N LEU A 46 -5.02 8.04 -3.17
CA LEU A 46 -4.08 7.61 -2.15
C LEU A 46 -2.70 7.31 -2.75
N PHE A 47 -2.64 6.66 -3.91
CA PHE A 47 -1.38 6.39 -4.60
C PHE A 47 -0.68 7.67 -5.06
N LEU A 48 -1.43 8.61 -5.65
CA LEU A 48 -0.88 9.92 -6.03
C LEU A 48 -0.33 10.65 -4.80
N LYS A 49 -1.09 10.70 -3.72
CA LYS A 49 -0.67 11.35 -2.46
C LYS A 49 0.54 10.67 -1.83
N THR A 50 0.61 9.34 -1.93
CA THR A 50 1.77 8.56 -1.50
C THR A 50 3.03 8.98 -2.26
N ALA A 51 2.93 9.12 -3.59
CA ALA A 51 4.08 9.50 -4.42
C ALA A 51 4.58 10.90 -4.08
N GLU A 52 3.67 11.88 -3.94
CA GLU A 52 4.00 13.22 -3.46
C GLU A 52 4.72 13.18 -2.11
N HIS A 53 4.18 12.42 -1.16
CA HIS A 53 4.74 12.34 0.19
C HIS A 53 6.14 11.70 0.21
N ILE A 54 6.34 10.62 -0.55
CA ILE A 54 7.67 9.99 -0.70
C ILE A 54 8.67 10.98 -1.30
N LEU A 55 8.26 11.75 -2.32
CA LEU A 55 9.13 12.76 -2.93
C LEU A 55 9.50 13.85 -1.92
N GLN A 56 8.53 14.36 -1.15
CA GLN A 56 8.78 15.35 -0.09
C GLN A 56 9.76 14.84 0.96
N LEU A 57 9.56 13.62 1.45
CA LEU A 57 10.46 13.00 2.43
C LEU A 57 11.88 12.84 1.86
N ARG A 58 12.03 12.42 0.60
CA ARG A 58 13.34 12.32 -0.06
C ARG A 58 14.04 13.67 -0.14
N LEU A 59 13.31 14.73 -0.50
CA LEU A 59 13.88 16.08 -0.57
C LEU A 59 14.32 16.58 0.82
N GLN A 60 13.49 16.38 1.85
CA GLN A 60 13.83 16.74 3.23
C GLN A 60 15.07 16.00 3.73
N LEU A 61 15.15 14.68 3.47
CA LEU A 61 16.32 13.87 3.84
C LEU A 61 17.59 14.33 3.09
N ASN A 62 17.50 14.67 1.82
CA ASN A 62 18.63 15.15 1.04
C ASN A 62 19.18 16.47 1.60
N VAL A 63 18.29 17.41 1.95
CA VAL A 63 18.70 18.69 2.58
C VAL A 63 19.34 18.43 3.94
N LEU A 64 18.73 17.59 4.78
CA LEU A 64 19.27 17.26 6.10
C LEU A 64 20.65 16.60 6.00
N GLN A 65 20.84 15.69 5.04
CA GLN A 65 22.13 15.06 4.77
C GLN A 65 23.17 16.05 4.27
N ALA A 66 22.80 17.00 3.40
CA ALA A 66 23.71 18.03 2.92
C ALA A 66 24.18 18.93 4.07
N LEU A 67 23.25 19.38 4.93
CA LEU A 67 23.58 20.17 6.11
C LEU A 67 24.41 19.38 7.11
N SER A 68 24.05 18.13 7.38
CA SER A 68 24.82 17.24 8.26
C SER A 68 26.26 17.06 7.78
N LYS A 69 26.50 16.99 6.46
CA LYS A 69 27.86 16.94 5.91
C LYS A 69 28.62 18.25 6.09
N ILE A 70 27.95 19.39 6.04
CA ILE A 70 28.58 20.70 6.25
C ILE A 70 28.96 20.87 7.73
N PHE A 71 28.12 20.44 8.67
CA PHE A 71 28.35 20.65 10.10
C PHE A 71 29.16 19.55 10.80
N ASN A 72 29.31 18.36 10.19
CA ASN A 72 30.14 17.26 10.73
C ASN A 72 31.41 17.00 9.90
N ALA A 73 31.76 17.88 8.95
CA ALA A 73 33.06 17.86 8.27
C ALA A 73 34.08 18.65 9.09
#